data_AF-A0A5E4HVN4-F1
#
_entry.id   AF-A0A5E4HVN4-F1
#
_cell.length_a   1.000
_cell.length_b   1.000
_cell.length_c   1.000
_cell.angle_alpha   90.00
_cell.angle_beta   90.00
_cell.angle_gamma   90.00
#
_symmetry.space_group_name_H-M   'P 1'
#
loop_
_entity.id
_entity.type
_entity.pdbx_description
1 polymer ?
#
loop_
_entity_poly.entity_id
_entity_poly.type
_entity_poly.pdbx_seq_one_letter_code
_entity_poly.pdbx_strand_id
1 'polypeptide(L)'
;MAQKDSVYGMVSQSIGLFENGLDQTGTIYVCEGGLVIKNMGQFIRAPFDYVKKLEQVEEMPMGRVSVIVQVFDQLGGEYNFATSMSDMGLKSLQKLCPKAKTK
;
A
#
# COMPACT_ATOMS: atom_id res chain seq x y z
N MET A 1 -8.47 0.69 20.42
CA MET A 1 -9.71 0.30 19.74
C MET A 1 -9.31 -0.22 18.37
N ALA A 2 -9.72 -1.43 17.99
CA ALA A 2 -9.37 -1.98 16.69
C ALA A 2 -10.10 -1.18 15.59
N GLN A 3 -9.35 -0.66 14.62
CA GLN A 3 -9.90 0.08 13.50
C GLN A 3 -10.56 -0.90 12.54
N LYS A 4 -11.76 -0.58 12.04
CA LYS A 4 -12.53 -1.44 11.11
C LYS A 4 -12.89 -0.63 9.87
N ASP A 5 -12.63 -1.18 8.70
CA ASP A 5 -13.18 -0.66 7.43
C ASP A 5 -14.52 -1.35 7.17
N SER A 6 -15.48 -0.59 6.64
CA SER A 6 -16.84 -1.07 6.38
C SER A 6 -16.92 -2.11 5.26
N VAL A 7 -15.91 -2.19 4.39
CA VAL A 7 -15.86 -3.07 3.23
C VAL A 7 -14.94 -4.26 3.47
N TYR A 8 -13.73 -4.03 4.02
CA TYR A 8 -12.71 -5.07 4.16
C TYR A 8 -12.47 -5.58 5.58
N GLY A 9 -13.29 -5.17 6.54
CA GLY A 9 -13.27 -5.74 7.89
C GLY A 9 -12.19 -5.13 8.79
N MET A 10 -11.64 -5.95 9.68
CA MET A 10 -10.73 -5.46 10.72
C MET A 10 -9.37 -5.06 10.15
N VAL A 11 -8.82 -3.94 10.62
CA VAL A 11 -7.45 -3.52 10.30
C VAL A 11 -6.46 -4.30 11.16
N SER A 12 -5.59 -5.06 10.52
CA SER A 12 -4.54 -5.85 11.19
C SER A 12 -3.20 -5.12 11.25
N GLN A 13 -2.91 -4.27 10.26
CA GLN A 13 -1.65 -3.54 10.16
C GLN A 13 -1.86 -2.16 9.51
N SER A 14 -1.01 -1.19 9.87
CA SER A 14 -0.89 0.10 9.19
C SER A 14 0.54 0.31 8.72
N ILE A 15 0.72 0.71 7.47
CA ILE A 15 2.02 0.97 6.83
C ILE A 15 2.05 2.44 6.41
N GLY A 16 2.96 3.21 6.97
CA GLY A 16 3.15 4.63 6.61
C GLY A 16 3.68 4.77 5.18
N LEU A 17 3.09 5.70 4.44
CA LEU A 17 3.56 6.14 3.13
C LEU A 17 4.23 7.51 3.27
N PHE A 18 5.39 7.66 2.66
CA PHE A 18 6.19 8.87 2.78
C PHE A 18 6.58 9.41 1.41
N GLU A 19 6.61 10.74 1.31
CA GLU A 19 7.19 11.46 0.18
C GLU A 19 8.66 11.79 0.51
N ASN A 20 9.56 11.50 -0.43
CA ASN A 20 11.00 11.75 -0.31
C ASN A 20 11.65 11.21 0.99
N GLY A 21 11.05 10.18 1.61
CA GLY A 21 11.59 9.55 2.81
C GLY A 21 11.56 10.41 4.08
N LEU A 22 10.87 11.55 4.13
CA LEU A 22 10.80 12.41 5.32
C LEU A 22 9.36 12.59 5.82
N ASP A 23 8.48 13.12 4.97
CA ASP A 23 7.12 13.49 5.37
C ASP A 23 6.13 12.36 5.08
N GLN A 24 5.33 12.01 6.10
CA GLN A 24 4.30 11.00 5.94
C GLN A 24 3.11 11.59 5.19
N THR A 25 2.92 11.19 3.93
CA THR A 25 1.86 11.67 3.04
C THR A 25 0.65 10.75 2.98
N GLY A 26 0.78 9.55 3.54
CA GLY A 26 -0.29 8.56 3.49
C GLY A 26 -0.14 7.38 4.45
N THR A 27 -1.06 6.44 4.34
CA THR A 27 -1.07 5.18 5.10
C THR A 27 -1.81 4.12 4.29
N ILE A 28 -1.22 2.92 4.23
CA ILE A 28 -1.91 1.71 3.79
C ILE A 28 -2.39 0.97 5.03
N TYR A 29 -3.70 0.78 5.15
CA TYR A 29 -4.29 -0.10 6.12
C TYR A 29 -4.48 -1.47 5.48
N VAL A 30 -3.90 -2.50 6.10
CA VAL A 30 -4.13 -3.89 5.74
C VAL A 30 -5.34 -4.36 6.52
N CYS A 31 -6.37 -4.78 5.79
CA CYS A 31 -7.62 -5.29 6.34
C CYS A 31 -7.76 -6.79 6.03
N GLU A 32 -8.70 -7.48 6.68
CA GLU A 32 -8.97 -8.90 6.43
C GLU A 32 -9.26 -9.21 4.95
N GLY A 33 -10.03 -8.35 4.28
CA GLY A 33 -10.48 -8.55 2.90
C GLY A 33 -9.67 -7.81 1.82
N GLY A 34 -8.69 -6.99 2.19
CA GLY A 34 -7.97 -6.18 1.19
C GLY A 34 -7.16 -5.04 1.79
N LEU A 35 -6.87 -4.06 0.94
CA LEU A 35 -6.12 -2.87 1.28
C LEU A 35 -6.99 -1.62 1.19
N VAL A 36 -6.70 -0.71 2.10
CA VAL A 36 -7.21 0.65 2.10
C VAL A 36 -6.02 1.60 2.05
N ILE A 37 -5.87 2.32 0.95
CA ILE A 37 -4.76 3.23 0.73
C ILE A 37 -5.28 4.66 0.86
N LYS A 38 -4.77 5.37 1.87
CA LYS A 38 -4.97 6.81 2.00
C LYS A 38 -3.68 7.50 1.57
N ASN A 39 -3.69 8.24 0.47
CA ASN A 39 -2.50 8.95 -0.02
C ASN A 39 -2.89 10.32 -0.58
N MET A 40 -2.24 11.40 -0.12
CA MET A 40 -2.47 12.78 -0.60
C MET A 40 -3.96 13.18 -0.72
N GLY A 41 -4.78 12.78 0.26
CA GLY A 41 -6.22 13.07 0.28
C GLY A 41 -7.10 12.14 -0.57
N GLN A 42 -6.50 11.25 -1.37
CA GLN A 42 -7.21 10.17 -2.06
C GLN A 42 -7.38 8.96 -1.14
N PHE A 43 -8.47 8.22 -1.38
CA PHE A 43 -8.82 7.04 -0.62
C PHE A 43 -9.17 5.91 -1.60
N ILE A 44 -8.30 4.91 -1.69
CA ILE A 44 -8.42 3.80 -2.63
C ILE A 44 -8.71 2.54 -1.83
N ARG A 45 -9.77 1.82 -2.23
CA ARG A 45 -10.14 0.53 -1.67
C ARG A 45 -9.93 -0.54 -2.73
N ALA A 46 -9.10 -1.52 -2.43
CA ALA A 46 -8.77 -2.57 -3.37
C ALA A 46 -8.65 -3.93 -2.67
N PRO A 47 -9.24 -5.00 -3.22
CA PRO A 47 -8.88 -6.36 -2.83
C PRO A 47 -7.41 -6.63 -3.12
N PHE A 48 -6.78 -7.55 -2.38
CA PHE A 48 -5.36 -7.90 -2.58
C PHE A 48 -5.02 -8.28 -4.03
N ASP A 49 -5.95 -8.96 -4.70
CA ASP A 49 -5.83 -9.42 -6.09
C ASP A 49 -5.78 -8.28 -7.13
N TYR A 50 -6.19 -7.08 -6.73
CA TYR A 50 -6.30 -5.92 -7.60
C TYR A 50 -5.03 -5.06 -7.54
N VAL A 51 -4.11 -5.37 -6.64
CA VAL A 51 -2.75 -4.82 -6.65
C VAL A 51 -1.95 -5.53 -7.74
N LYS A 52 -1.53 -4.79 -8.77
CA LYS A 52 -0.80 -5.33 -9.92
C LYS A 52 0.70 -5.07 -9.88
N LYS A 53 1.14 -4.08 -9.12
CA LYS A 53 2.55 -3.73 -9.03
C LYS A 53 2.91 -3.24 -7.64
N LEU A 54 3.99 -3.79 -7.09
CA LEU A 54 4.66 -3.41 -5.85
C LEU A 54 6.18 -3.56 -6.10
N GLU A 55 6.71 -2.73 -7.00
CA GLU A 55 8.10 -2.80 -7.46
C GLU A 55 8.97 -1.86 -6.63
N GLN A 56 10.01 -2.41 -5.99
CA GLN A 56 11.05 -1.60 -5.36
C GLN A 56 11.94 -0.99 -6.42
N VAL A 57 12.10 0.34 -6.38
CA VAL A 57 12.94 1.09 -7.32
C VAL A 57 14.33 1.32 -6.74
N GLU A 58 14.41 1.76 -5.49
CA GLU A 58 15.67 2.08 -4.82
C GLU A 58 15.55 1.90 -3.31
N GLU A 59 16.69 1.65 -2.67
CA GLU A 59 16.81 1.70 -1.21
C GLU A 59 16.92 3.16 -0.75
N MET A 60 16.27 3.46 0.37
CA MET A 60 16.30 4.78 0.99
C MET A 60 16.87 4.70 2.41
N PRO A 61 17.33 5.84 2.97
CA PRO A 61 17.78 5.90 4.36
C PRO A 61 16.71 5.41 5.35
N MET A 62 17.15 5.04 6.56
CA MET A 62 16.28 4.66 7.68
C MET A 62 15.43 3.39 7.41
N GLY A 63 15.94 2.46 6.59
CA GLY A 63 15.27 1.18 6.31
C GLY A 63 14.00 1.32 5.47
N ARG A 64 13.92 2.39 4.67
CA ARG A 64 12.83 2.64 3.73
C ARG A 64 13.24 2.23 2.31
N VAL A 65 12.24 2.06 1.46
CA VAL A 65 12.41 1.76 0.05
C VAL A 65 11.45 2.62 -0.76
N SER A 66 11.90 3.06 -1.92
CA SER A 66 11.02 3.69 -2.92
C SER A 66 10.30 2.59 -3.70
N VAL A 67 9.00 2.73 -3.89
CA VAL A 67 8.11 1.71 -4.45
C VAL A 67 7.17 2.32 -5.46
N ILE A 68 7.06 1.68 -6.63
CA ILE A 68 5.98 1.95 -7.59
C ILE A 68 4.80 1.03 -7.27
N VAL A 69 3.65 1.63 -6.99
CA VAL A 69 2.40 0.95 -6.67
C VAL A 69 1.42 1.12 -7.83
N GLN A 70 0.90 0.01 -8.34
CA GLN A 70 -0.22 0.00 -9.29
C GLN A 70 -1.35 -0.82 -8.70
N VAL A 71 -2.53 -0.21 -8.59
CA VAL A 71 -3.70 -0.81 -7.96
C VAL A 71 -4.96 -0.42 -8.71
N PHE A 72 -5.91 -1.35 -8.79
CA PHE A 72 -7.24 -1.11 -9.33
C PHE A 72 -8.24 -1.05 -8.18
N ASP A 73 -9.17 -0.09 -8.21
CA ASP A 73 -10.32 -0.11 -7.30
C ASP A 73 -11.42 -1.07 -7.81
N GLN A 74 -12.47 -1.23 -7.01
CA GLN A 74 -13.60 -2.11 -7.35
C GLN A 74 -14.43 -1.61 -8.57
N LEU A 75 -14.27 -0.35 -8.96
CA LEU A 75 -14.93 0.23 -10.12
C LEU A 75 -14.06 0.12 -11.39
N GLY A 76 -12.85 -0.44 -11.28
CA GLY A 76 -11.90 -0.57 -12.36
C GLY A 76 -11.03 0.68 -12.58
N GLY A 77 -11.09 1.66 -11.67
CA GLY A 77 -10.21 2.81 -11.68
C GLY A 77 -8.77 2.40 -11.40
N GLU A 78 -7.85 2.78 -12.28
CA GLU A 78 -6.43 2.50 -12.13
C GLU A 78 -5.72 3.65 -11.40
N TYR A 79 -4.94 3.30 -10.38
CA TYR A 79 -4.08 4.23 -9.66
C TYR A 79 -2.65 3.75 -9.75
N ASN A 80 -1.78 4.61 -10.25
CA ASN A 80 -0.34 4.37 -10.38
C ASN A 80 0.41 5.54 -9.74
N PHE A 81 1.19 5.25 -8.71
CA PHE A 81 1.95 6.27 -7.98
C PHE A 81 3.25 5.69 -7.41
N ALA A 82 4.24 6.57 -7.26
CA ALA A 82 5.46 6.29 -6.51
C ALA A 82 5.31 6.76 -5.06
N THR A 83 5.81 5.98 -4.12
CA THR A 83 5.82 6.30 -2.69
C THR A 83 7.02 5.66 -2.03
N SER A 84 7.38 6.09 -0.84
CA SER A 84 8.31 5.34 0.01
C SER A 84 7.60 4.70 1.19
N MET A 85 8.09 3.54 1.64
CA MET A 85 7.60 2.81 2.82
C MET A 85 8.73 2.00 3.45
N SER A 86 8.52 1.46 4.66
CA SER A 86 9.49 0.54 5.27
C SER A 86 9.67 -0.72 4.43
N ASP A 87 10.90 -1.26 4.34
CA ASP A 87 11.19 -2.54 3.67
C ASP A 87 10.30 -3.69 4.19
N MET A 88 10.14 -3.79 5.51
CA MET A 88 9.24 -4.78 6.13
C MET A 88 7.78 -4.62 5.67
N GLY A 89 7.32 -3.37 5.52
CA GLY A 89 5.99 -3.06 5.01
C GLY A 89 5.81 -3.53 3.56
N LEU A 90 6.79 -3.26 2.70
CA LEU A 90 6.77 -3.76 1.32
C LEU A 90 6.72 -5.29 1.27
N LYS A 91 7.60 -5.96 2.03
CA LYS A 91 7.64 -7.44 2.11
C LYS A 91 6.32 -8.04 2.60
N SER A 92 5.67 -7.42 3.59
CA SER A 92 4.34 -7.84 4.02
C SER A 92 3.29 -7.69 2.91
N LEU A 93 3.29 -6.56 2.20
CA LEU A 93 2.34 -6.33 1.10
C LEU A 93 2.56 -7.31 -0.06
N GLN A 94 3.81 -7.59 -0.44
CA GLN A 94 4.12 -8.56 -1.50
C GLN A 94 3.63 -9.98 -1.16
N LYS A 95 3.68 -10.37 0.11
CA LYS A 95 3.12 -11.66 0.57
C LYS A 95 1.60 -11.69 0.49
N LEU A 96 0.95 -10.58 0.83
CA LEU A 96 -0.51 -10.46 0.83
C LEU A 96 -1.08 -10.27 -0.58
N CYS A 97 -0.30 -9.70 -1.50
CA CYS A 97 -0.70 -9.36 -2.86
C CYS A 97 0.04 -10.23 -3.89
N PRO A 98 -0.30 -11.53 -4.02
CA PRO A 98 0.48 -12.48 -4.83
C PRO A 98 0.44 -12.20 -6.34
N LYS A 99 -0.51 -11.37 -6.81
CA LYS A 99 -0.64 -10.96 -8.22
C LYS A 99 0.17 -9.71 -8.56
N ALA A 100 0.81 -9.08 -7.56
CA ALA A 100 1.62 -7.90 -7.79
C ALA A 100 2.99 -8.28 -8.38
N LYS A 101 3.40 -7.60 -9.46
CA LYS A 101 4.78 -7.66 -9.94
C LYS A 101 5.71 -6.99 -8.93
N THR A 102 6.83 -7.64 -8.63
CA THR A 102 7.77 -7.23 -7.56
C THR A 102 9.18 -6.92 -8.06
N LYS A 103 9.41 -6.95 -9.38
CA LYS A 103 10.74 -6.92 -9.99
C LYS A 103 10.75 -6.01 -11.21
#